data_AF-A0A814DR22-F1
#
_entry.id   AF-A0A814DR22-F1
#
_cell.length_a   1.000
_cell.length_b   1.000
_cell.length_c   1.000
_cell.angle_alpha   90.00
_cell.angle_beta   90.00
_cell.angle_gamma   90.00
#
_symmetry.space_group_name_H-M   'P 1'
#
loop_
_entity.id
_entity.type
_entity.pdbx_description
1 polymer ?
#
loop_
_entity_poly.entity_id
_entity_poly.type
_entity_poly.pdbx_seq_one_letter_code
_entity_poly.pdbx_strand_id
1 'polypeptide(L)'
;MYELIKYLSYINIQPYYVYLHDMVSGAKEFRTSLHFAVELEKLLRGSTAGFNMPQFIIDLLTGGGKRLVSSFDSYDRQTGISIFRSSQITQRKLEQSKKSTDLFFYFDPLRNISEI
;
A
#
# COMPACT_ATOMS: atom_id res chain seq x y z
N MET A 1 -4.82 -12.49 11.06
CA MET A 1 -3.85 -12.53 9.95
C MET A 1 -2.62 -13.36 10.26
N TYR A 2 -1.99 -13.19 11.43
CA TYR A 2 -0.89 -14.03 11.90
C TYR A 2 -1.14 -15.55 11.74
N GLU A 3 -2.29 -16.04 12.24
CA GLU A 3 -2.66 -17.45 12.12
C GLU A 3 -2.71 -17.96 10.67
N LEU A 4 -3.26 -17.14 9.75
CA LEU A 4 -3.31 -17.49 8.33
C LEU A 4 -1.89 -17.59 7.73
N ILE A 5 -1.02 -16.64 8.04
CA ILE A 5 0.37 -16.63 7.57
C ILE A 5 1.11 -17.90 8.04
N LYS A 6 0.95 -18.27 9.32
CA LYS A 6 1.53 -19.51 9.86
C LYS A 6 0.95 -20.76 9.21
N TYR A 7 -0.36 -20.80 9.01
CA TYR A 7 -1.02 -21.94 8.41
C TYR A 7 -0.54 -22.16 6.97
N LEU A 8 -0.49 -21.10 6.16
CA LEU A 8 0.05 -21.16 4.79
C LEU A 8 1.51 -21.65 4.80
N SER A 9 2.33 -21.12 5.69
CA SER A 9 3.72 -21.54 5.86
C SER A 9 3.83 -23.03 6.22
N TYR A 10 2.96 -23.53 7.08
CA TYR A 10 2.93 -24.93 7.52
C TYR A 10 2.61 -25.90 6.37
N ILE A 11 1.74 -25.50 5.45
CA ILE A 11 1.39 -26.29 4.26
C ILE A 11 2.28 -25.97 3.04
N ASN A 12 3.45 -25.36 3.26
CA ASN A 12 4.43 -24.97 2.23
C ASN A 12 3.88 -24.04 1.13
N ILE A 13 2.92 -23.17 1.48
CA ILE A 13 2.47 -22.08 0.62
C ILE A 13 3.11 -20.78 1.12
N GLN A 14 3.95 -20.17 0.31
CA GLN A 14 4.59 -18.90 0.65
C GLN A 14 3.56 -17.75 0.54
N PRO A 15 3.24 -17.05 1.64
CA PRO A 15 2.41 -15.85 1.59
C PRO A 15 3.15 -14.76 0.81
N TYR A 16 2.57 -14.30 -0.29
CA TYR A 16 3.25 -13.39 -1.19
C TYR A 16 2.77 -11.94 -1.03
N TYR A 17 1.49 -11.69 -1.32
CA TYR A 17 0.90 -10.36 -1.22
C TYR A 17 -0.30 -10.31 -0.29
N VAL A 18 -0.38 -9.21 0.44
CA VAL A 18 -1.61 -8.71 1.05
C VAL A 18 -1.99 -7.44 0.30
N TYR A 19 -3.06 -7.52 -0.48
CA TYR A 19 -3.55 -6.37 -1.23
C TYR A 19 -4.40 -5.47 -0.35
N LEU A 20 -4.17 -4.16 -0.45
CA LEU A 20 -5.17 -3.18 -0.06
C LEU A 20 -6.26 -3.20 -1.10
N HIS A 21 -7.50 -3.11 -0.61
CA HIS A 21 -8.65 -3.28 -1.46
C HIS A 21 -8.78 -2.14 -2.47
N ASP A 22 -8.91 -2.51 -3.74
CA ASP A 22 -9.07 -1.59 -4.86
C ASP A 22 -10.38 -0.81 -4.78
N MET A 23 -10.42 0.32 -5.50
CA MET A 23 -11.62 1.14 -5.67
C MET A 23 -12.56 0.52 -6.70
N VAL A 24 -13.27 -0.53 -6.29
CA VAL A 24 -14.33 -1.16 -7.09
C VAL A 24 -15.72 -0.78 -6.58
N SER A 25 -16.69 -0.74 -7.49
CA SER A 25 -18.08 -0.43 -7.14
C SER A 25 -18.65 -1.45 -6.17
N GLY A 26 -19.40 -0.98 -5.17
CA GLY A 26 -20.09 -1.85 -4.19
C GLY A 26 -19.22 -2.48 -3.10
N ALA A 27 -17.94 -2.13 -3.01
CA ALA A 27 -17.00 -2.70 -2.03
C ALA A 27 -16.25 -1.64 -1.19
N LYS A 28 -16.80 -0.43 -1.08
CA LYS A 28 -16.14 0.69 -0.41
C LYS A 28 -15.95 0.42 1.08
N GLU A 29 -16.88 -0.32 1.68
CA GLU A 29 -16.96 -0.66 3.10
C GLU A 29 -15.84 -1.62 3.54
N PHE A 30 -15.27 -2.38 2.60
CA PHE A 30 -14.17 -3.31 2.85
C PHE A 30 -12.78 -2.65 2.77
N ARG A 31 -12.71 -1.40 2.29
CA ARG A 31 -11.43 -0.69 2.16
C ARG A 31 -10.87 -0.28 3.52
N THR A 32 -9.56 -0.38 3.66
CA THR A 32 -8.79 0.10 4.81
C THR A 32 -7.96 1.31 4.41
N SER A 33 -7.57 2.15 5.37
CA SER A 33 -6.62 3.23 5.10
C SER A 33 -5.20 2.70 4.92
N LEU A 34 -4.38 3.46 4.19
CA LEU A 34 -2.95 3.24 4.10
C LEU A 34 -2.30 3.19 5.49
N HIS A 35 -2.71 4.11 6.39
CA HIS A 35 -2.24 4.12 7.77
C HIS A 35 -2.42 2.78 8.47
N PHE A 36 -3.64 2.24 8.43
CA PHE A 36 -3.97 0.98 9.07
C PHE A 36 -3.16 -0.18 8.48
N ALA A 37 -2.98 -0.21 7.17
CA ALA A 37 -2.16 -1.23 6.53
C ALA A 37 -0.69 -1.18 6.96
N VAL A 38 -0.11 0.02 7.04
CA VAL A 38 1.28 0.22 7.50
C VAL A 38 1.43 -0.21 8.96
N GLU A 39 0.46 0.11 9.82
CA GLU A 39 0.46 -0.34 11.22
C GLU A 39 0.32 -1.86 11.33
N LEU A 40 -0.59 -2.46 10.56
CA LEU A 40 -0.79 -3.90 10.54
C LEU A 40 0.46 -4.65 10.05
N GLU A 41 1.13 -4.13 9.02
CA GLU A 41 2.42 -4.65 8.55
C GLU A 41 3.47 -4.60 9.67
N LYS A 42 3.59 -3.48 10.39
CA LYS A 42 4.53 -3.33 11.51
C LYS A 42 4.24 -4.31 12.66
N LEU A 43 2.97 -4.52 12.99
CA LEU A 43 2.57 -5.46 14.05
C LEU A 43 2.89 -6.91 13.71
N LEU A 44 2.84 -7.27 12.42
CA LEU A 44 3.12 -8.65 11.98
C LEU A 44 4.59 -8.89 11.69
N ARG A 45 5.33 -7.85 11.25
CA ARG A 45 6.75 -7.96 10.95
C ARG A 45 7.52 -8.35 12.22
N GLY A 46 8.30 -9.43 12.12
CA GLY A 46 9.04 -10.01 13.24
C GLY A 46 8.29 -11.10 14.01
N SER A 47 6.98 -11.29 13.77
CA SER A 47 6.21 -12.38 14.38
C SER A 47 6.35 -13.72 13.64
N THR A 48 6.73 -13.68 12.36
CA THR A 48 6.93 -14.86 11.48
C THR A 48 8.32 -14.87 10.86
N ALA A 49 8.72 -16.01 10.28
CA ALA A 49 9.96 -16.09 9.51
C ALA A 49 9.94 -15.05 8.37
N GLY A 50 11.08 -14.37 8.15
CA GLY A 50 11.16 -13.23 7.23
C GLY A 50 10.73 -13.56 5.80
N PHE A 51 11.06 -14.76 5.31
CA PHE A 51 10.67 -15.22 3.96
C PHE A 51 9.18 -15.54 3.82
N ASN A 52 8.46 -15.72 4.94
CA ASN A 52 7.01 -15.93 4.97
C ASN A 52 6.24 -14.65 5.31
N MET A 53 6.91 -13.52 5.53
CA MET A 53 6.25 -12.24 5.73
C MET A 53 5.72 -11.73 4.38
N PRO A 54 4.40 -11.65 4.18
CA PRO A 54 3.86 -11.15 2.93
C PRO A 54 4.16 -9.66 2.75
N GLN A 55 4.28 -9.24 1.51
CA GLN A 55 4.39 -7.83 1.16
C GLN A 55 3.00 -7.21 1.11
N PHE A 56 2.80 -6.12 1.85
CA PHE A 56 1.57 -5.36 1.80
C PHE A 56 1.65 -4.39 0.63
N ILE A 57 0.69 -4.47 -0.28
CA ILE A 57 0.75 -3.72 -1.53
C ILE A 57 -0.55 -3.01 -1.86
N ILE A 58 -0.40 -1.92 -2.60
CA ILE A 58 -1.46 -1.20 -3.31
C ILE A 58 -1.24 -1.39 -4.81
N ASP A 59 -2.33 -1.55 -5.55
CA ASP A 59 -2.29 -1.37 -7.00
C ASP A 59 -2.65 0.07 -7.33
N LEU A 60 -1.69 0.81 -7.90
CA LEU A 60 -1.90 2.21 -8.24
C LEU A 60 -2.58 2.34 -9.60
N LEU A 61 -3.55 3.25 -9.67
CA LEU A 61 -4.22 3.59 -10.91
C LEU A 61 -3.22 4.11 -11.98
N THR A 62 -3.63 4.04 -13.24
CA THR A 62 -2.95 4.70 -14.37
C THR A 62 -1.50 4.24 -14.61
N GLY A 63 -1.18 2.97 -14.29
CA GLY A 63 0.14 2.40 -14.59
C GLY A 63 1.23 2.70 -13.57
N GLY A 64 0.87 3.15 -12.36
CA GLY A 64 1.82 3.32 -11.24
C GLY A 64 2.40 2.01 -10.69
N GLY A 65 1.77 0.89 -11.06
CA GLY A 65 2.17 -0.47 -10.72
C GLY A 65 1.86 -0.85 -9.27
N LYS A 66 2.33 -2.03 -8.88
CA LYS A 66 2.19 -2.54 -7.51
C LYS A 66 3.23 -1.91 -6.61
N ARG A 67 2.79 -1.24 -5.56
CA ARG A 67 3.67 -0.54 -4.59
C ARG A 67 3.50 -1.06 -3.20
N LEU A 68 4.60 -1.09 -2.45
CA LEU A 68 4.57 -1.38 -1.03
C LEU A 68 3.81 -0.26 -0.32
N VAL A 69 2.96 -0.63 0.64
CA VAL A 69 2.25 0.37 1.46
C VAL A 69 3.20 1.28 2.24
N SER A 70 4.44 0.86 2.45
CA SER A 70 5.47 1.64 3.14
C SER A 70 6.31 2.52 2.21
N SER A 71 6.12 2.46 0.89
CA SER A 71 6.95 3.19 -0.10
C SER A 71 6.30 4.48 -0.63
N PHE A 72 5.41 5.11 0.13
CA PHE A 72 4.86 6.43 -0.24
C PHE A 72 5.90 7.53 -0.03
N ASP A 73 5.86 8.56 -0.88
CA ASP A 73 6.69 9.76 -0.75
C ASP A 73 6.10 10.74 0.27
N SER A 74 4.77 10.86 0.27
CA SER A 74 4.04 11.72 1.20
C SER A 74 2.68 11.12 1.49
N TYR A 75 2.16 11.32 2.70
CA TYR A 75 0.84 10.88 3.11
C TYR A 75 0.23 11.91 4.04
N ASP A 76 -0.86 12.52 3.59
CA ASP A 76 -1.68 13.41 4.40
C ASP A 76 -2.82 12.60 5.04
N ARG A 77 -2.73 12.45 6.36
CA ARG A 77 -3.72 11.73 7.17
C ARG A 77 -5.05 12.47 7.35
N GLN A 78 -5.08 13.79 7.17
CA GLN A 78 -6.32 14.55 7.28
C GLN A 78 -7.15 14.36 6.03
N THR A 79 -6.54 14.48 4.85
CA THR A 79 -7.24 14.31 3.57
C THR A 79 -7.31 12.86 3.09
N GLY A 80 -6.52 11.95 3.67
CA GLY A 80 -6.44 10.55 3.26
C GLY A 80 -5.72 10.35 1.92
N ILE A 81 -4.95 11.34 1.46
CA ILE A 81 -4.26 11.30 0.16
C ILE A 81 -2.80 10.91 0.37
N SER A 82 -2.38 9.87 -0.35
CA SER A 82 -0.99 9.43 -0.40
C SER A 82 -0.43 9.57 -1.81
N ILE A 83 0.85 9.94 -1.87
CA ILE A 83 1.58 10.22 -3.12
C ILE A 83 2.70 9.20 -3.26
N PHE A 84 2.75 8.58 -4.43
CA PHE A 84 3.78 7.64 -4.84
C PHE A 84 4.44 8.12 -6.11
N ARG A 85 5.76 7.96 -6.22
CA ARG A 85 6.51 8.31 -7.42
C ARG A 85 6.76 7.08 -8.33
N SER A 86 6.81 7.31 -9.64
CA SER A 86 7.22 6.28 -10.61
C SER A 86 8.61 5.72 -10.28
N SER A 87 8.77 4.40 -10.37
CA SER A 87 10.06 3.70 -10.22
C SER A 87 10.97 3.89 -11.43
N GLN A 88 10.46 4.40 -12.55
CA GLN A 88 11.20 4.58 -13.80
C GLN A 88 11.89 5.95 -13.89
N ILE A 89 11.99 6.69 -12.78
CA ILE A 89 12.60 8.02 -12.79
C ILE A 89 14.09 7.89 -12.53
N THR A 90 14.89 8.30 -13.52
CA THR A 90 16.33 8.48 -13.38
C THR A 90 16.64 9.73 -12.55
N GLN A 91 17.75 9.77 -11.82
CA GLN A 91 18.24 10.96 -11.09
C GLN A 91 18.25 12.25 -11.94
N ARG A 92 18.60 12.15 -13.23
CA ARG A 92 18.54 13.29 -14.17
C ARG A 92 17.13 13.84 -14.41
N LYS A 93 16.11 12.98 -14.34
CA LYS A 93 14.69 13.40 -14.41
C LYS A 93 14.19 13.91 -13.06
N LEU A 94 14.69 13.43 -11.92
CA LEU A 94 14.31 13.92 -10.59
C LEU A 94 14.55 15.43 -10.42
N GLU A 95 15.70 15.92 -10.90
CA GLU A 95 16.05 17.35 -10.85
C GLU A 95 15.23 18.23 -11.81
N GLN A 96 14.62 17.61 -12.85
CA GLN A 96 13.85 18.30 -13.89
C GLN A 96 12.32 18.05 -13.81
N SER A 97 11.87 17.05 -13.04
CA SER A 97 10.46 16.64 -12.98
C SER A 97 9.65 17.57 -12.10
N LYS A 98 9.27 18.71 -12.68
CA LYS A 98 8.05 19.46 -12.32
C LYS A 98 6.79 18.92 -13.03
N LYS A 99 6.88 17.79 -13.75
CA LYS A 99 5.73 17.22 -14.47
C LYS A 99 4.87 16.34 -13.54
N SER A 100 3.57 16.63 -13.50
CA SER A 100 2.55 15.87 -12.76
C SER A 100 2.40 14.41 -13.19
N THR A 101 2.97 14.02 -14.33
CA THR A 101 2.85 12.68 -14.94
C THR A 101 3.59 11.57 -14.20
N ASP A 102 4.43 11.92 -13.22
CA ASP A 102 5.29 10.99 -12.49
C ASP A 102 4.78 10.67 -11.07
N LEU A 103 3.68 11.30 -10.68
CA LEU A 103 3.04 11.16 -9.37
C LEU A 103 1.76 10.35 -9.51
N PHE A 104 1.60 9.39 -8.59
CA PHE A 104 0.44 8.54 -8.47
C PHE A 104 -0.18 8.73 -7.12
N PHE A 105 -1.50 8.76 -7.08
CA PHE A 105 -2.26 9.02 -5.87
C PHE A 105 -3.02 7.78 -5.43
N TYR A 106 -3.04 7.54 -4.12
CA TYR A 106 -3.96 6.59 -3.50
C TYR A 106 -4.79 7.31 -2.45
N PHE A 107 -6.09 7.01 -2.44
CA PHE A 107 -7.10 7.68 -1.63
C PHE A 107 -7.66 6.71 -0.60
N ASP A 108 -7.53 7.04 0.67
CA ASP A 108 -8.17 6.32 1.76
C ASP A 108 -9.71 6.35 1.63
N PRO A 109 -10.42 5.39 2.26
CA PRO A 109 -11.88 5.43 2.29
C PRO A 109 -12.38 6.64 3.10
N LEU A 110 -13.44 7.29 2.62
CA LEU A 110 -13.95 8.56 3.17
C LEU A 110 -14.25 8.53 4.67
N ARG A 111 -14.67 7.39 5.21
CA ARG A 111 -14.95 7.22 6.65
C ARG A 111 -13.73 7.44 7.57
N ASN A 112 -12.52 7.39 7.01
CA ASN A 112 -11.26 7.52 7.76
C ASN A 112 -10.70 8.96 7.71
N ILE A 113 -11.38 9.87 7.01
CA ILE A 113 -11.01 11.28 6.85
C ILE A 113 -11.74 12.05 7.96
N SER A 114 -11.05 12.91 8.69
CA SER A 114 -11.71 13.82 9.63
C SER A 114 -12.71 14.68 8.84
N GLU A 115 -13.96 14.75 9.28
CA GLU A 115 -14.99 15.58 8.63
C GLU A 115 -14.44 17.00 8.40
N ILE A 116 -14.45 17.43 7.12
CA ILE A 116 -14.17 18.80 6.70
C ILE A 116 -15.41 19.66 6.98
#